data_AF-A0A9D1ETB7-F1
#
_entry.id   AF-A0A9D1ETB7-F1
#
_cell.length_a   1.000
_cell.length_b   1.000
_cell.length_c   1.000
_cell.angle_alpha   90.00
_cell.angle_beta   90.00
_cell.angle_gamma   90.00
#
_symmetry.space_group_name_H-M   'P 1'
#
loop_
_entity.id
_entity.type
_entity.pdbx_description
1 polymer ?
#
loop_
_entity_poly.entity_id
_entity_poly.type
_entity_poly.pdbx_seq_one_letter_code
_entity_poly.pdbx_strand_id
1 'polypeptide(L)'
;WEEASAKASWGTNVTEVLNWVAEGSADAGIVYATDAAVRAEDTDVVAEAPQGSLAEKVIYPAAVTEGSANPEAARLFVEFLQSDEASEIFAEYGFTPYEEEEAETALEETDGAA
;
A
#
# COMPACT_ATOMS: atom_id res chain seq x y z
N TRP A 1 -9.65 -18.89 6.36
CA TRP A 1 -8.45 -18.48 7.12
C TRP A 1 -7.76 -19.67 7.78
N GLU A 2 -8.44 -20.43 8.64
CA GLU A 2 -7.84 -21.56 9.38
C GLU A 2 -7.05 -22.55 8.49
N GLU A 3 -7.66 -23.04 7.42
CA GLU A 3 -7.01 -24.00 6.50
C GLU A 3 -5.76 -23.43 5.81
N ALA A 4 -5.76 -22.14 5.46
CA ALA A 4 -4.64 -21.48 4.81
C ALA A 4 -3.49 -21.23 5.79
N SER A 5 -3.81 -20.77 7.01
CA SER A 5 -2.81 -20.49 8.06
C SER A 5 -2.00 -21.73 8.47
N ALA A 6 -2.60 -22.92 8.42
CA ALA A 6 -1.92 -24.18 8.75
C ALA A 6 -0.81 -24.55 7.75
N LYS A 7 -0.81 -23.96 6.55
CA LYS A 7 0.14 -24.20 5.46
C LYS A 7 0.98 -22.97 5.14
N ALA A 8 0.79 -21.87 5.87
CA ALA A 8 1.40 -20.60 5.57
C ALA A 8 2.87 -20.56 6.00
N SER A 9 3.71 -20.07 5.10
CA SER A 9 5.06 -19.58 5.41
C SER A 9 5.01 -18.07 5.55
N TRP A 10 5.62 -17.53 6.60
CA TRP A 10 5.58 -16.12 6.93
C TRP A 10 6.85 -15.41 6.46
N GLY A 11 6.74 -14.67 5.37
CA GLY A 11 7.80 -13.79 4.90
C GLY A 11 7.96 -12.57 5.82
N THR A 12 9.17 -12.05 5.88
CA THR A 12 9.52 -10.83 6.62
C THR A 12 9.07 -9.56 5.91
N ASN A 13 8.84 -9.63 4.60
CA ASN A 13 8.32 -8.56 3.75
C ASN A 13 7.71 -9.12 2.45
N VAL A 14 6.97 -8.28 1.73
CA VAL A 14 6.28 -8.65 0.47
C VAL A 14 7.23 -9.04 -0.66
N THR A 15 8.44 -8.46 -0.72
CA THR A 15 9.45 -8.82 -1.72
C THR A 15 9.94 -10.26 -1.53
N GLU A 16 10.13 -10.69 -0.29
CA GLU A 16 10.50 -12.08 0.03
C GLU A 16 9.40 -13.06 -0.39
N VAL A 17 8.13 -12.74 -0.09
CA VAL A 17 6.98 -13.55 -0.51
C VAL A 17 6.92 -13.64 -2.04
N LEU A 18 7.11 -12.53 -2.76
CA LEU A 18 7.12 -12.50 -4.22
C LEU A 18 8.25 -13.38 -4.81
N ASN A 19 9.45 -13.32 -4.22
CA ASN A 19 10.56 -14.17 -4.64
C ASN A 19 10.23 -15.66 -4.48
N TRP A 20 9.62 -16.06 -3.36
CA TRP A 20 9.26 -17.46 -3.15
C TRP A 20 8.26 -17.97 -4.18
N VAL A 21 7.31 -17.15 -4.61
CA VAL A 21 6.35 -17.51 -5.68
C VAL A 21 7.08 -17.61 -7.03
N ALA A 22 7.87 -16.60 -7.38
CA ALA A 22 8.62 -16.56 -8.64
C ALA A 22 9.61 -17.75 -8.77
N GLU A 23 10.21 -18.18 -7.67
CA GLU A 23 11.14 -19.32 -7.61
C GLU A 23 10.42 -20.68 -7.48
N GLY A 24 9.09 -20.69 -7.37
CA GLY A 24 8.28 -21.91 -7.16
C GLY A 24 8.47 -22.55 -5.78
N SER A 25 9.03 -21.82 -4.81
CA SER A 25 9.15 -22.23 -3.41
C SER A 25 7.83 -22.14 -2.64
N ALA A 26 6.88 -21.36 -3.15
CA ALA A 26 5.50 -21.29 -2.67
C ALA A 26 4.52 -21.31 -3.85
N ASP A 27 3.38 -21.99 -3.69
CA ASP A 27 2.36 -22.08 -4.75
C ASP A 27 1.63 -20.75 -5.00
N ALA A 28 1.51 -19.90 -3.96
CA ALA A 28 0.86 -18.60 -4.01
C ALA A 28 1.36 -17.70 -2.87
N GLY A 29 1.23 -16.38 -3.05
CA GLY A 29 1.59 -15.36 -2.07
C GLY A 29 0.62 -14.19 -2.09
N ILE A 30 0.49 -13.50 -0.95
CA ILE A 30 -0.27 -12.25 -0.84
C ILE A 30 0.75 -11.10 -0.84
N VAL A 31 0.69 -10.25 -1.86
CA VAL A 31 1.59 -9.10 -2.06
C VAL A 31 0.77 -7.91 -2.55
N TYR A 32 1.37 -6.72 -2.64
CA TYR A 32 0.70 -5.59 -3.28
C TYR A 32 0.72 -5.74 -4.80
N ALA A 33 -0.27 -5.14 -5.46
CA ALA A 33 -0.35 -5.12 -6.92
C ALA A 33 0.91 -4.54 -7.57
N THR A 34 1.48 -3.50 -6.94
CA THR A 34 2.73 -2.87 -7.38
C THR A 34 3.92 -3.83 -7.32
N ASP A 35 3.99 -4.71 -6.31
CA ASP A 35 5.05 -5.72 -6.20
C ASP A 35 4.90 -6.77 -7.30
N ALA A 36 3.68 -7.29 -7.50
CA ALA A 36 3.41 -8.28 -8.55
C ALA A 36 3.75 -7.73 -9.95
N ALA A 37 3.47 -6.45 -10.20
CA ALA A 37 3.80 -5.79 -11.46
C ALA A 37 5.32 -5.79 -11.76
N VAL A 38 6.18 -5.72 -10.74
CA VAL A 38 7.64 -5.74 -10.90
C VAL A 38 8.15 -7.12 -11.38
N ARG A 39 7.42 -8.21 -11.11
CA ARG A 39 7.77 -9.59 -11.50
C ARG A 39 6.70 -10.20 -12.39
N ALA A 40 6.04 -9.40 -13.21
CA ALA A 40 4.96 -9.87 -14.10
C ALA A 40 5.44 -10.86 -15.17
N GLU A 41 6.75 -10.98 -15.41
CA GLU A 41 7.33 -12.01 -16.28
C GLU A 41 7.48 -13.38 -15.61
N ASP A 42 7.56 -13.41 -14.26
CA ASP A 42 7.82 -14.62 -13.46
C ASP A 42 6.60 -15.06 -12.64
N THR A 43 5.55 -14.23 -12.55
CA THR A 43 4.38 -14.47 -11.68
C THR A 43 3.08 -14.05 -12.35
N ASP A 44 1.98 -14.73 -11.99
CA ASP A 44 0.63 -14.43 -12.45
C ASP A 44 -0.25 -13.91 -11.30
N VAL A 45 -0.96 -12.81 -11.54
CA VAL A 45 -1.99 -12.32 -10.61
C VAL A 45 -3.26 -13.15 -10.79
N VAL A 46 -3.52 -14.07 -9.86
CA VAL A 46 -4.68 -14.98 -9.93
C VAL A 46 -5.96 -14.40 -9.30
N ALA A 47 -5.82 -13.42 -8.41
CA ALA A 47 -6.94 -12.74 -7.76
C ALA A 47 -6.48 -11.40 -7.17
N GLU A 48 -7.38 -10.41 -7.22
CA GLU A 48 -7.25 -9.18 -6.44
C GLU A 48 -8.08 -9.27 -5.16
N ALA A 49 -7.58 -8.68 -4.08
CA ALA A 49 -8.33 -8.60 -2.84
C ALA A 49 -9.60 -7.75 -3.08
N PRO A 50 -10.81 -8.26 -2.77
CA PRO A 50 -12.04 -7.49 -2.91
C PRO A 50 -11.99 -6.16 -2.14
N GLN A 51 -12.70 -5.15 -2.64
CA GLN A 51 -12.85 -3.88 -1.91
C GLN A 51 -13.43 -4.15 -0.51
N GLY A 52 -12.86 -3.51 0.52
CA GLY A 52 -13.24 -3.72 1.91
C GLY A 52 -12.64 -4.98 2.57
N SER A 53 -11.75 -5.70 1.88
CA SER A 53 -11.01 -6.83 2.49
C SER A 53 -10.05 -6.39 3.59
N LEU A 54 -9.57 -5.15 3.52
CA LEU A 54 -8.77 -4.53 4.57
C LEU A 54 -9.66 -3.62 5.41
N ALA A 55 -9.46 -3.67 6.73
CA ALA A 55 -10.15 -2.78 7.67
C ALA A 55 -9.80 -1.31 7.44
N GLU A 56 -8.59 -1.05 6.92
CA GLU A 56 -8.07 0.29 6.64
C GLU A 56 -7.48 0.33 5.23
N LYS A 57 -7.50 1.53 4.62
CA LYS A 57 -6.88 1.78 3.31
C LYS A 57 -5.35 1.66 3.42
N VAL A 58 -4.71 1.14 2.38
CA VAL A 58 -3.24 1.09 2.29
C VAL A 58 -2.74 2.47 1.90
N ILE A 59 -2.14 3.20 2.85
CA ILE A 59 -1.64 4.58 2.66
C ILE A 59 -0.12 4.58 2.85
N TYR A 60 0.60 5.27 1.97
CA TYR A 60 2.07 5.42 2.03
C TYR A 60 2.45 6.85 2.46
N PRO A 61 2.55 7.13 3.77
CA PRO A 61 2.90 8.47 4.25
C PRO A 61 4.38 8.79 4.01
N ALA A 62 4.67 10.04 3.67
CA ALA A 62 6.02 10.58 3.58
C ALA A 62 6.17 11.76 4.56
N ALA A 63 7.26 11.78 5.34
CA ALA A 63 7.55 12.84 6.30
C ALA A 63 9.05 13.07 6.47
N VAL A 64 9.43 14.31 6.76
CA VAL A 64 10.80 14.66 7.15
C VAL A 64 11.00 14.30 8.62
N THR A 65 12.07 13.57 8.94
CA THR A 65 12.40 13.22 10.32
C THR A 65 13.06 14.38 11.07
N GLU A 66 12.75 14.53 12.37
CA GLU A 66 13.30 15.61 13.21
C GLU A 66 14.84 15.61 13.27
N GLY A 67 15.46 14.42 13.18
CA GLY A 67 16.90 14.22 13.20
C GLY A 67 17.60 14.33 11.84
N SER A 68 16.93 14.84 10.80
CA SER A 68 17.52 14.91 9.47
C SER A 68 18.82 15.74 9.47
N ALA A 69 19.90 15.15 8.94
CA ALA A 69 21.17 15.86 8.75
C ALA A 69 21.06 16.97 7.68
N ASN A 70 20.03 16.92 6.83
CA ASN A 70 19.79 17.87 5.74
C ASN A 70 18.28 18.19 5.64
N PRO A 71 17.73 18.98 6.57
CA PRO A 71 16.28 19.21 6.66
C PRO A 71 15.72 19.91 5.41
N GLU A 72 16.47 20.83 4.82
CA GLU A 72 16.02 21.56 3.63
C GLU A 72 15.94 20.68 2.38
N ALA A 73 16.95 19.83 2.16
CA ALA A 73 16.93 18.88 1.05
C ALA A 73 15.80 17.85 1.23
N ALA A 74 15.55 17.40 2.47
CA ALA A 74 14.45 16.49 2.77
C ALA A 74 13.08 17.15 2.52
N ARG A 75 12.91 18.44 2.88
CA ARG A 75 11.70 19.21 2.59
C ARG A 75 11.45 19.32 1.09
N LEU A 76 12.47 19.70 0.32
CA LEU A 76 12.37 19.78 -1.15
C LEU A 76 12.03 18.44 -1.78
N PHE A 77 12.55 17.33 -1.25
CA PHE A 77 12.21 16.00 -1.73
C PHE A 77 10.75 15.66 -1.46
N VAL A 78 10.25 15.91 -0.24
CA VAL A 78 8.82 15.68 0.08
C VAL A 78 7.91 16.56 -0.78
N GLU A 79 8.28 17.82 -1.03
CA GLU A 79 7.55 18.70 -1.95
C GLU A 79 7.55 18.18 -3.39
N PHE A 80 8.67 17.64 -3.87
CA PHE A 80 8.73 16.99 -5.17
C PHE A 80 7.78 15.79 -5.26
N LEU A 81 7.70 14.96 -4.21
CA LEU A 81 6.78 13.81 -4.17
C LEU A 81 5.29 14.23 -4.27
N GLN A 82 4.96 15.49 -4.01
CA GLN A 82 3.61 16.05 -4.14
C GLN A 82 3.35 16.74 -5.48
N SER A 83 4.32 16.73 -6.40
CA SER A 83 4.19 17.36 -7.72
C SER A 83 3.43 16.47 -8.71
N ASP A 84 2.94 17.08 -9.79
CA ASP A 84 2.31 16.35 -10.91
C ASP A 84 3.28 15.35 -11.54
N GLU A 85 4.56 15.71 -11.66
CA GLU A 85 5.61 14.84 -12.21
C GLU A 85 5.76 13.56 -11.37
N ALA A 86 5.84 13.69 -10.05
CA ALA A 86 5.90 12.52 -9.18
C ALA A 86 4.61 11.70 -9.21
N SER A 87 3.44 12.36 -9.31
CA SER A 87 2.14 11.70 -9.38
C SER A 87 2.00 10.84 -10.64
N GLU A 88 2.50 11.30 -11.79
CA GLU A 88 2.54 10.51 -13.03
C GLU A 88 3.42 9.26 -12.88
N ILE A 89 4.60 9.40 -12.27
CA ILE A 89 5.50 8.26 -11.99
C ILE A 89 4.81 7.27 -11.05
N PHE A 90 4.18 7.73 -9.98
CA PHE A 90 3.44 6.86 -9.06
C PHE A 90 2.32 6.09 -9.77
N ALA A 91 1.56 6.76 -10.65
CA ALA A 91 0.51 6.13 -11.43
C ALA A 91 1.04 5.05 -12.40
N GLU A 92 2.20 5.27 -13.04
CA GLU A 92 2.85 4.27 -13.89
C GLU A 92 3.17 2.98 -13.13
N TYR A 93 3.56 3.10 -11.87
CA TYR A 93 3.84 1.97 -10.98
C TYR A 93 2.60 1.43 -10.25
N GLY A 94 1.40 1.91 -10.58
CA GLY A 94 0.13 1.38 -10.06
C GLY A 94 -0.32 1.97 -8.71
N PHE A 95 0.28 3.09 -8.28
CA PHE A 95 -0.21 3.85 -7.11
C PHE A 95 -1.34 4.79 -7.51
N THR A 96 -2.26 5.05 -6.58
CA THR A 96 -3.30 6.06 -6.73
C THR A 96 -3.01 7.25 -5.82
N PRO A 97 -3.29 8.50 -6.25
CA PRO A 97 -3.21 9.66 -5.38
C PRO A 97 -4.04 9.45 -4.11
N TYR A 98 -3.52 9.95 -2.99
CA TYR A 98 -4.30 10.00 -1.76
C TYR A 98 -5.35 11.10 -1.87
N GLU A 99 -6.62 10.73 -1.83
CA GLU A 99 -7.73 11.66 -1.62
C GLU A 99 -8.13 11.59 -0.14
N GLU A 100 -7.98 12.71 0.55
CA GLU A 100 -8.42 12.81 1.95
C GLU A 100 -9.93 12.62 1.98
N GLU A 101 -10.38 11.55 2.65
CA GLU A 101 -11.80 11.32 2.85
C GLU A 101 -12.29 12.36 3.86
N GLU A 102 -13.19 13.27 3.46
CA GLU A 102 -13.89 14.17 4.38
C GLU A 102 -14.47 13.30 5.49
N ALA A 103 -13.86 13.38 6.68
CA ALA A 103 -14.30 12.62 7.83
C ALA A 103 -15.78 12.93 8.06
N GLU A 104 -16.62 11.91 7.87
CA GLU A 104 -18.05 11.97 8.07
C GLU A 104 -18.32 12.58 9.44
N THR A 105 -18.88 13.79 9.42
CA THR A 105 -19.35 14.56 10.58
C THR A 105 -20.56 13.84 11.16
N ALA A 106 -20.33 12.69 11.78
CA ALA A 106 -21.33 11.91 12.51
C ALA A 106 -21.05 12.00 14.03
N LEU A 107 -20.97 13.23 14.56
CA LEU A 107 -20.97 13.45 16.02
C LEU A 107 -21.89 14.58 16.51
N GLU A 108 -22.67 15.22 15.66
CA GLU A 108 -23.70 16.15 16.12
C GLU A 108 -24.96 15.97 15.25
N GLU A 109 -25.89 15.10 15.66
CA GLU A 109 -27.36 15.26 15.47
C GLU A 109 -28.11 14.17 16.29
N THR A 110 -27.79 14.02 17.57
CA THR A 110 -28.75 13.46 18.56
C THR A 110 -28.82 14.37 19.78
N ASP A 111 -29.05 15.65 19.55
CA ASP A 111 -29.62 16.54 20.56
C ASP A 111 -30.73 17.35 19.89
N GLY A 112 -31.89 16.71 19.67
CA GLY A 112 -33.00 17.42 19.04
C GLY A 112 -34.11 16.57 18.41
N ALA A 113 -34.69 15.60 19.12
CA ALA A 113 -36.10 15.22 18.87
C ALA A 113 -36.69 14.35 20.00
N ALA A 114 -37.57 15.00 20.78
CA ALA A 114 -38.70 14.48 21.58
C ALA A 114 -38.41 13.65 22.85
#